data_AF-A0A2Z4JA78-F1
#
_entry.id   AF-A0A2Z4JA78-F1
#
_cell.length_a   1.000
_cell.length_b   1.000
_cell.length_c   1.000
_cell.angle_alpha   90.00
_cell.angle_beta   90.00
_cell.angle_gamma   90.00
#
_symmetry.space_group_name_H-M   'P 1'
#
loop_
_entity.id
_entity.type
_entity.pdbx_description
1 polymer ?
#
loop_
_entity_poly.entity_id
_entity_poly.type
_entity_poly.pdbx_seq_one_letter_code
_entity_poly.pdbx_strand_id
1 'polypeptide(L)'
;MQLRQKVRHAETVDAAVVGYNGTAVRPRHLAVRLPDGRTALSQTLTAPLAAHVAQVLTGAGPARRARTSGGDAYNAVDVDAVVEVLAGTTRHAVVFPVKFLGSATPE
;
A
#
# COMPACT_ATOMS: atom_id res chain seq x y z
N MET A 1 -18.67 3.36 35.18
CA MET A 1 -17.36 2.77 34.86
C MET A 1 -17.47 2.15 33.46
N GLN A 2 -17.01 2.86 32.41
CA GLN A 2 -17.31 2.46 31.03
C GLN A 2 -16.13 1.67 30.45
N LEU A 3 -16.33 0.36 30.27
CA LEU A 3 -15.40 -0.52 29.56
C LEU A 3 -15.42 -0.15 28.08
N ARG A 4 -14.40 0.61 27.64
CA ARG A 4 -14.11 0.81 26.22
C ARG A 4 -13.64 -0.52 25.63
N GLN A 5 -14.55 -1.31 25.09
CA GLN A 5 -14.18 -2.40 24.20
C GLN A 5 -13.93 -1.81 22.82
N LYS A 6 -12.66 -1.52 22.50
CA LYS A 6 -12.25 -1.25 21.12
C LYS A 6 -12.26 -2.59 20.38
N VAL A 7 -13.43 -3.01 19.92
CA VAL A 7 -13.48 -4.06 18.89
C VAL A 7 -12.92 -3.42 17.63
N ARG A 8 -11.68 -3.79 17.27
CA ARG A 8 -11.11 -3.46 15.96
C ARG A 8 -11.73 -4.44 14.98
N HIS A 9 -12.68 -3.99 14.18
CA HIS A 9 -13.03 -4.69 12.96
C HIS A 9 -11.90 -4.43 11.96
N ALA A 10 -10.87 -5.28 12.01
CA ALA A 10 -9.82 -5.31 11.01
C ALA A 10 -10.09 -6.52 10.14
N GLU A 11 -10.49 -6.28 8.90
CA GLU A 11 -10.64 -7.32 7.90
C GLU A 11 -9.36 -7.39 7.08
N THR A 12 -8.95 -8.60 6.75
CA THR A 12 -7.89 -8.80 5.78
C THR A 12 -8.48 -8.70 4.39
N VAL A 13 -7.96 -7.78 3.58
CA VAL A 13 -8.43 -7.55 2.21
C VAL A 13 -7.24 -7.48 1.27
N ASP A 14 -7.42 -7.90 0.02
CA ASP A 14 -6.46 -7.62 -1.04
C ASP A 14 -6.61 -6.16 -1.50
N ALA A 15 -5.49 -5.44 -1.64
CA ALA A 15 -5.45 -4.04 -2.05
C ALA A 15 -4.40 -3.82 -3.13
N ALA A 16 -4.75 -3.03 -4.15
CA ALA A 16 -3.83 -2.74 -5.25
C ALA A 16 -2.75 -1.76 -4.80
N VAL A 17 -1.48 -2.03 -5.12
CA VAL A 17 -0.38 -1.08 -4.91
C VAL A 17 -0.48 0.00 -5.98
N VAL A 18 -0.58 1.26 -5.55
CA VAL A 18 -0.69 2.41 -6.47
C VAL A 18 0.47 3.38 -6.32
N GLY A 19 1.39 3.12 -5.39
CA GLY A 19 2.53 3.98 -5.14
C GLY A 19 3.24 3.72 -3.82
N TYR A 20 4.13 4.64 -3.44
CA TYR A 20 4.96 4.53 -2.26
C TYR A 20 5.44 5.90 -1.73
N ASN A 21 5.93 5.92 -0.49
CA ASN A 21 6.70 7.03 0.08
C ASN A 21 8.18 6.66 0.18
N GLY A 22 9.05 7.68 0.12
CA GLY A 22 10.50 7.48 0.03
C GLY A 22 10.95 7.27 -1.41
N THR A 23 11.96 6.43 -1.61
CA THR A 23 12.46 6.07 -2.94
C THR A 23 12.01 4.67 -3.33
N ALA A 24 11.94 4.36 -4.63
CA ALA A 24 11.59 3.01 -5.11
C ALA A 24 12.51 1.92 -4.53
N VAL A 25 13.80 2.23 -4.36
CA VAL A 25 14.82 1.30 -3.81
C VAL A 25 14.65 1.09 -2.30
N ARG A 26 14.05 2.06 -1.59
CA ARG A 26 13.85 1.98 -0.14
C ARG A 26 12.50 2.59 0.26
N PRO A 27 11.39 1.92 -0.10
CA PRO A 27 10.06 2.41 0.20
C PRO A 27 9.84 2.37 1.71
N ARG A 28 9.26 3.45 2.25
CA ARG A 28 8.92 3.53 3.69
C ARG A 28 7.48 3.09 3.95
N HIS A 29 6.58 3.45 3.04
CA HIS A 29 5.15 3.14 3.07
C HIS A 29 4.72 2.79 1.65
N LEU A 30 3.70 1.94 1.51
CA LEU A 30 2.97 1.77 0.25
C LEU A 30 1.72 2.63 0.27
N ALA A 31 1.42 3.24 -0.86
CA ALA A 31 0.07 3.72 -1.13
C ALA A 31 -0.69 2.56 -1.75
N VAL A 32 -1.80 2.17 -1.11
CA VAL A 32 -2.65 1.08 -1.55
C VAL A 32 -4.05 1.60 -1.83
N ARG A 33 -4.69 1.09 -2.88
CA ARG A 33 -6.11 1.31 -3.16
C ARG A 33 -6.90 0.12 -2.61
N LEU A 34 -7.74 0.41 -1.63
CA LEU A 34 -8.63 -0.56 -1.00
C LEU A 34 -9.81 -0.90 -1.95
N PRO A 35 -10.53 -2.01 -1.71
CA PRO A 35 -11.70 -2.39 -2.51
C PRO A 35 -12.81 -1.34 -2.57
N ASP A 36 -12.92 -0.49 -1.53
CA ASP A 36 -13.87 0.63 -1.49
C ASP A 36 -13.41 1.86 -2.30
N GLY A 37 -12.30 1.74 -3.03
CA GLY A 37 -11.75 2.78 -3.89
C GLY A 37 -10.89 3.81 -3.15
N ARG A 38 -10.86 3.82 -1.82
CA ARG A 38 -10.03 4.76 -1.06
C ARG A 38 -8.56 4.40 -1.19
N THR A 39 -7.71 5.42 -1.26
CA THR A 39 -6.27 5.25 -1.16
C THR A 39 -5.81 5.54 0.26
N ALA A 40 -5.04 4.63 0.84
CA ALA A 40 -4.44 4.78 2.16
C ALA A 40 -2.93 4.51 2.08
N LEU A 41 -2.18 5.10 3.01
CA LEU A 41 -0.80 4.68 3.23
C LEU A 41 -0.76 3.46 4.16
N SER A 42 0.19 2.58 3.92
CA SER A 42 0.52 1.54 4.88
C SER A 42 1.18 2.12 6.12
N GLN A 43 1.22 1.34 7.20
CA GLN A 43 2.23 1.53 8.24
C GLN A 43 3.64 1.40 7.65
N THR A 44 4.63 1.83 8.42
CA THR A 44 6.03 1.70 8.03
C THR A 44 6.36 0.25 7.70
N LEU A 45 6.93 0.04 6.52
CA LEU A 45 7.38 -1.29 6.09
C LEU A 45 8.55 -1.75 6.96
N THR A 46 8.57 -3.03 7.30
CA THR A 46 9.77 -3.66 7.87
C THR A 46 10.86 -3.71 6.81
N ALA A 47 12.13 -3.76 7.20
CA ALA A 47 13.24 -3.79 6.25
C ALA A 47 13.15 -4.96 5.24
N PRO A 48 12.80 -6.20 5.64
CA PRO A 48 12.62 -7.30 4.69
C PRO A 48 11.50 -7.04 3.68
N LEU A 49 10.36 -6.51 4.16
CA LEU A 49 9.23 -6.21 3.29
C LEU A 49 9.54 -5.06 2.32
N ALA A 50 10.22 -4.02 2.81
CA ALA A 50 10.67 -2.91 1.97
C ALA A 50 11.64 -3.38 0.86
N ALA A 51 12.57 -4.28 1.19
CA ALA A 51 13.50 -4.85 0.21
C ALA A 51 12.77 -5.70 -0.84
N HIS A 52 11.79 -6.50 -0.43
CA HIS A 52 10.99 -7.30 -1.35
C HIS A 52 10.17 -6.41 -2.30
N VAL A 53 9.50 -5.38 -1.77
CA VAL A 53 8.71 -4.45 -2.60
C VAL A 53 9.59 -3.59 -3.52
N ALA A 54 10.80 -3.23 -3.08
CA ALA A 54 11.72 -2.43 -3.88
C ALA A 54 12.09 -3.08 -5.21
N GLN A 55 12.16 -4.41 -5.26
CA GLN A 55 12.43 -5.16 -6.50
C GLN A 55 11.37 -4.86 -7.58
N VAL A 56 10.14 -4.63 -7.15
CA VAL A 56 9.01 -4.40 -8.07
C VAL A 56 8.88 -2.92 -8.40
N LEU A 57 8.97 -2.04 -7.39
CA LEU A 57 8.86 -0.60 -7.60
C LEU A 57 9.97 -0.04 -8.50
N THR A 58 11.16 -0.63 -8.46
CA THR A 58 12.29 -0.18 -9.30
C THR A 58 12.06 -0.51 -10.79
N GLY A 59 11.26 -1.53 -11.10
CA GLY A 59 10.89 -1.89 -12.48
C GLY A 59 9.67 -1.15 -13.03
N ALA A 60 8.90 -0.47 -12.19
CA ALA A 60 7.58 0.07 -12.53
C ALA A 60 7.60 1.45 -13.24
N GLY A 61 8.77 1.90 -13.70
CA GLY A 61 8.92 3.13 -14.48
C GLY A 61 8.83 4.43 -13.67
N PRO A 62 8.65 5.59 -14.34
CA PRO A 62 8.69 6.89 -13.69
C PRO A 62 7.50 7.12 -12.75
N ALA A 63 7.78 7.57 -11.53
CA ALA A 63 6.75 7.90 -10.57
C ALA A 63 6.30 9.37 -10.69
N ARG A 64 5.04 9.64 -10.37
CA ARG A 64 4.46 11.00 -10.30
C ARG A 64 3.98 11.32 -8.88
N ARG A 65 3.93 12.60 -8.50
CA ARG A 65 3.38 12.98 -7.20
C ARG A 65 1.86 12.83 -7.18
N ALA A 66 1.32 12.29 -6.09
CA ALA A 66 -0.10 12.14 -5.83
C ALA A 66 -0.40 12.31 -4.32
N ARG A 67 -1.69 12.26 -3.95
CA ARG A 67 -2.12 12.30 -2.54
C ARG A 67 -3.20 11.26 -2.26
N THR A 68 -3.17 10.68 -1.07
CA THR A 68 -4.23 9.79 -0.57
C THR A 68 -5.53 10.56 -0.37
N SER A 69 -6.64 9.84 -0.15
CA SER A 69 -7.91 10.47 0.24
C SER A 69 -7.80 11.26 1.55
N GLY A 70 -6.83 10.92 2.41
CA GLY A 70 -6.50 11.64 3.65
C GLY A 70 -5.56 12.83 3.47
N GLY A 71 -5.06 13.08 2.26
CA GLY A 71 -4.15 14.20 1.94
C GLY A 71 -2.66 13.88 2.04
N ASP A 72 -2.27 12.67 2.42
CA ASP A 72 -0.86 12.26 2.51
C ASP A 72 -0.24 12.16 1.13
N ALA A 73 0.91 12.80 0.93
CA ALA A 73 1.63 12.75 -0.34
C ALA A 73 2.30 11.38 -0.54
N TYR A 74 2.32 10.93 -1.80
CA TYR A 74 3.04 9.73 -2.23
C TYR A 74 3.51 9.82 -3.69
N ASN A 75 4.44 8.95 -4.06
CA ASN A 75 4.89 8.73 -5.44
C ASN A 75 4.01 7.65 -6.06
N ALA A 76 3.08 8.05 -6.93
CA ALA A 76 2.24 7.15 -7.69
C ALA A 76 3.03 6.47 -8.80
N VAL A 77 2.76 5.19 -8.98
CA VAL A 77 3.42 4.33 -9.95
C VAL A 77 2.38 3.42 -10.60
N ASP A 78 2.61 3.03 -11.84
CA ASP A 78 1.80 2.03 -12.51
C ASP A 78 2.46 0.66 -12.33
N VAL A 79 1.86 -0.19 -11.50
CA VAL A 79 2.40 -1.50 -11.15
C VAL A 79 1.25 -2.46 -10.96
N ASP A 80 1.36 -3.64 -11.57
CA ASP A 80 0.41 -4.73 -11.34
C ASP A 80 0.83 -5.55 -10.10
N ALA A 81 0.62 -4.96 -8.93
CA ALA A 81 0.93 -5.59 -7.65
C ALA A 81 -0.23 -5.44 -6.69
N VAL A 82 -0.53 -6.52 -5.99
CA VAL A 82 -1.57 -6.59 -4.96
C VAL A 82 -0.92 -6.94 -3.64
N VAL A 83 -1.39 -6.37 -2.55
CA VAL A 83 -0.93 -6.71 -1.20
C VAL A 83 -2.11 -7.12 -0.35
N GLU A 84 -1.88 -8.12 0.49
CA GLU A 84 -2.80 -8.44 1.55
C GLU A 84 -2.65 -7.39 2.67
N VAL A 85 -3.74 -6.76 3.08
CA VAL A 85 -3.71 -5.73 4.12
C VAL A 85 -4.75 -5.98 5.19
N LEU A 86 -4.37 -5.76 6.46
CA LEU A 86 -5.36 -5.56 7.51
C LEU A 86 -5.87 -4.13 7.41
N ALA A 87 -7.11 -3.99 6.94
CA ALA A 87 -7.82 -2.73 6.84
C ALA A 87 -8.92 -2.66 7.91
N GLY A 88 -8.91 -1.58 8.68
CA GLY A 88 -9.91 -1.25 9.69
C GLY A 88 -9.73 0.23 10.04
N THR A 89 -10.77 0.87 10.58
CA THR A 89 -11.06 2.34 10.76
C THR A 89 -9.91 3.37 10.98
N THR A 90 -8.65 2.98 11.09
CA THR A 90 -7.47 3.82 11.10
C THR A 90 -7.03 4.31 9.71
N ARG A 91 -6.37 5.48 9.67
CA ARG A 91 -5.82 6.13 8.47
C ARG A 91 -4.71 5.34 7.76
N HIS A 92 -4.13 4.33 8.43
CA HIS A 92 -3.04 3.51 7.90
C HIS A 92 -3.41 2.03 7.87
N ALA A 93 -3.17 1.37 6.73
CA ALA A 93 -3.32 -0.08 6.59
C ALA A 93 -2.07 -0.81 7.10
N VAL A 94 -2.21 -2.02 7.65
CA VAL A 94 -1.04 -2.90 7.88
C VAL A 94 -0.88 -3.79 6.66
N VAL A 95 0.32 -3.86 6.10
CA VAL A 95 0.60 -4.66 4.90
C VAL A 95 1.27 -5.97 5.27
N PHE A 96 0.75 -7.05 4.69
CA PHE A 96 1.24 -8.42 4.71
C PHE A 96 1.64 -8.81 3.27
N PRO A 97 2.04 -10.06 2.97
CA PRO A 97 2.88 -10.35 1.81
C PRO A 97 2.27 -9.87 0.49
N VAL A 98 3.16 -9.44 -0.40
CA VAL A 98 2.82 -8.90 -1.72
C VAL A 98 2.60 -10.06 -2.69
N LYS A 99 1.49 -10.02 -3.43
CA LYS A 99 1.19 -10.90 -4.56
C LYS A 99 1.35 -10.09 -5.85
N PHE A 100 2.12 -10.62 -6.79
CA PHE A 100 2.30 -9.97 -8.09
C PHE A 100 1.37 -10.62 -9.11
N LEU A 101 0.67 -9.79 -9.87
CA LEU A 101 -0.06 -10.20 -11.05
C LEU A 101 0.76 -9.69 -12.23
N GLY A 102 1.09 -10.56 -13.18
CA GLY A 102 2.01 -10.21 -14.27
C GLY A 102 1.45 -9.06 -15.12
N SER A 103 2.30 -8.11 -15.50
CA SER A 103 1.95 -6.95 -16.33
C SER A 103 1.14 -7.38 -17.55
N ALA A 104 -0.10 -6.90 -17.66
CA ALA A 104 -0.81 -6.92 -18.92
C ALA A 104 -0.01 -6.07 -19.92
N THR A 105 0.64 -6.74 -20.87
CA THR A 105 1.14 -6.11 -22.08
C THR A 105 -0.03 -5.35 -22.70
N PRO A 106 0.04 -4.03 -22.92
CA PRO A 106 -0.94 -3.39 -23.77
C PRO A 106 -0.69 -3.89 -25.19
N GLU A 107 -1.68 -4.56 -25.80
CA GLU A 107 -1.74 -4.75 -27.26
C GLU A 107 -1.86 -3.40 -27.98
#